data_AF-A0A3M1WTR0-F1
#
_entry.id   AF-A0A3M1WTR0-F1
#
_cell.length_a   1.000
_cell.length_b   1.000
_cell.length_c   1.000
_cell.angle_alpha   90.00
_cell.angle_beta   90.00
_cell.angle_gamma   90.00
#
_symmetry.space_group_name_H-M   'P 1'
#
loop_
_entity.id
_entity.type
_entity.pdbx_description
1 polymer ?
#
loop_
_entity_poly.entity_id
_entity_poly.type
_entity_poly.pdbx_seq_one_letter_code
_entity_poly.pdbx_strand_id
1 'polypeptide(L)'
;MEKIPDKIYFKIGEVSKIVGVKPYVIRFWESEFNLRREKTKSSHRIYRRRDIETLITIKDLLYNQKFTIEGAKKKLKELKKEEKQKQLSLSLEEVRYRKILRDVKGELAKIKEMLDNI
;
A
#
# COMPACT_ATOMS: atom_id res chain seq x y z
N MET A 1 13.56 12.61 -7.14
CA MET A 1 12.16 12.17 -7.28
C MET A 1 11.29 13.27 -6.72
N GLU A 2 10.23 13.66 -7.43
CA GLU A 2 9.29 14.68 -6.95
C GLU A 2 8.36 14.04 -5.92
N LYS A 3 8.10 14.72 -4.80
CA LYS A 3 7.21 14.22 -3.73
C LYS A 3 5.77 14.14 -4.27
N ILE A 4 5.04 13.04 -3.98
CA ILE A 4 3.65 12.88 -4.44
C ILE A 4 2.77 13.94 -3.74
N PRO A 5 2.11 14.86 -4.49
CA PRO A 5 1.20 15.85 -3.92
C PRO A 5 -0.01 15.22 -3.21
N ASP A 6 -0.69 16.01 -2.36
CA ASP A 6 -1.94 15.59 -1.73
C ASP A 6 -3.15 15.82 -2.63
N LYS A 7 -3.29 14.93 -3.62
CA LYS A 7 -4.34 14.96 -4.64
C LYS A 7 -4.89 13.56 -4.85
N ILE A 8 -6.19 13.46 -5.11
CA ILE A 8 -6.88 12.17 -5.30
C ILE A 8 -6.50 11.52 -6.64
N TYR A 9 -6.33 12.35 -7.69
CA TYR A 9 -6.17 11.91 -9.07
C TYR A 9 -5.06 12.66 -9.80
N PHE A 10 -4.25 11.93 -10.57
CA PHE A 10 -3.12 12.45 -11.34
C PHE A 10 -3.28 12.14 -12.82
N LYS A 11 -2.86 13.05 -13.70
CA LYS A 11 -2.76 12.84 -15.15
C LYS A 11 -1.41 12.20 -15.48
N ILE A 12 -1.32 11.50 -16.62
CA ILE A 12 -0.07 10.83 -17.04
C ILE A 12 1.16 11.75 -17.09
N GLY A 13 0.99 13.03 -17.43
CA GLY A 13 2.07 14.01 -17.42
C GLY A 13 2.61 14.29 -16.01
N GLU A 14 1.72 14.38 -15.01
CA GLU A 14 2.11 14.53 -13.60
C GLU A 14 2.83 13.25 -13.12
N VAL A 15 2.27 12.08 -13.43
CA VAL A 15 2.87 10.79 -13.05
C VAL A 15 4.24 10.58 -13.69
N SER A 16 4.41 10.99 -14.95
CA SER A 16 5.68 10.93 -15.67
C SER A 16 6.78 11.72 -14.94
N LYS A 17 6.46 12.92 -14.43
CA LYS A 17 7.41 13.73 -13.66
C LYS A 17 7.73 13.09 -12.31
N ILE A 18 6.71 12.62 -11.59
CA ILE A 18 6.86 11.99 -10.27
C ILE A 18 7.71 10.72 -10.33
N VAL A 19 7.33 9.78 -11.22
CA VAL A 19 8.03 8.50 -11.40
C VAL A 19 9.39 8.71 -12.10
N GLY A 20 9.52 9.78 -12.89
CA GLY A 20 10.74 10.12 -13.63
C GLY A 20 11.00 9.17 -14.79
N VAL A 21 9.96 8.85 -15.56
CA VAL A 21 10.02 8.07 -16.80
C VAL A 21 9.09 8.68 -17.84
N LYS A 22 9.36 8.47 -19.13
CA LYS A 22 8.55 9.04 -20.21
C LYS A 22 7.12 8.47 -20.22
N PRO A 23 6.10 9.23 -20.67
CA PRO A 23 4.71 8.76 -20.67
C PRO A 23 4.49 7.42 -21.39
N TYR A 24 5.18 7.15 -22.50
CA TYR A 24 5.02 5.87 -23.21
C TYR A 24 5.52 4.66 -22.39
N VAL A 25 6.52 4.86 -21.51
CA VAL A 25 7.00 3.80 -20.60
C VAL A 25 5.93 3.46 -19.59
N ILE A 26 5.24 4.47 -19.03
CA ILE A 26 4.10 4.25 -18.14
C ILE A 26 3.01 3.47 -18.86
N ARG A 27 2.68 3.85 -20.11
CA ARG A 27 1.67 3.13 -20.92
C ARG A 27 2.05 1.67 -21.14
N PHE A 28 3.33 1.41 -21.40
CA PHE A 28 3.84 0.05 -21.56
C PHE A 28 3.75 -0.75 -20.25
N TRP A 29 4.11 -0.15 -19.11
CA TRP A 29 3.96 -0.82 -17.82
C TRP A 29 2.49 -1.03 -17.43
N GLU A 30 1.58 -0.14 -17.82
CA GLU A 30 0.14 -0.35 -17.60
C GLU A 30 -0.35 -1.65 -18.24
N SER A 31 0.04 -1.90 -19.50
CA SER A 31 -0.34 -3.12 -20.22
C SER A 31 0.33 -4.34 -19.63
N GLU A 32 1.63 -4.27 -19.35
CA GLU A 32 2.37 -5.41 -18.81
C GLU A 32 1.87 -5.81 -17.42
N PHE A 33 1.76 -4.86 -16.50
CA PHE A 33 1.45 -5.13 -15.09
C PHE A 33 -0.05 -5.10 -14.78
N ASN A 34 -0.90 -4.98 -15.82
CA ASN A 34 -2.37 -4.92 -15.72
C ASN A 34 -2.85 -3.90 -14.67
N LEU A 35 -2.24 -2.71 -14.67
CA LEU A 35 -2.54 -1.67 -13.67
C LEU A 35 -3.90 -1.00 -13.91
N ARG A 36 -4.44 -1.11 -15.13
CA ARG A 36 -5.73 -0.54 -15.49
C ARG A 36 -6.82 -1.60 -15.41
N ARG A 37 -7.68 -1.51 -14.39
CA ARG A 37 -8.75 -2.50 -14.19
C ARG A 37 -10.06 -2.15 -14.90
N GLU A 38 -10.29 -0.89 -15.25
CA GLU A 38 -11.54 -0.46 -15.87
C GLU A 38 -11.28 0.59 -16.97
N LYS A 39 -11.95 0.41 -18.11
CA LYS A 39 -11.97 1.38 -19.20
C LYS A 39 -12.77 2.60 -18.71
N THR A 40 -12.09 3.63 -18.23
CA THR A 40 -12.70 4.96 -18.12
C THR A 40 -13.36 5.29 -19.46
N LYS A 41 -14.64 5.70 -19.42
CA LYS A 41 -15.39 6.19 -20.60
C LYS A 41 -14.69 7.38 -21.28
N SER A 42 -13.85 8.09 -20.54
CA SER A 42 -12.99 9.16 -21.03
C SER A 42 -11.63 8.60 -21.45
N SER A 43 -11.19 8.96 -22.66
CA SER A 43 -9.90 8.59 -23.28
C SER A 43 -8.66 8.96 -22.43
N HIS A 44 -8.81 9.79 -21.40
CA HIS A 44 -7.72 10.24 -20.54
C HIS A 44 -7.37 9.24 -19.42
N ARG A 45 -6.06 9.01 -19.24
CA ARG A 45 -5.52 8.18 -18.15
C ARG A 45 -5.45 8.99 -16.86
N ILE A 46 -6.06 8.45 -15.82
CA ILE A 46 -6.09 9.00 -14.47
C ILE A 46 -5.51 7.96 -13.52
N TYR A 47 -4.64 8.40 -12.62
CA TYR A 47 -3.94 7.56 -11.65
C TYR A 47 -4.28 8.02 -10.24
N ARG A 48 -4.39 7.08 -9.31
CA ARG A 48 -4.44 7.36 -7.87
C ARG A 48 -3.03 7.29 -7.28
N ARG A 49 -2.87 7.78 -6.04
CA ARG A 49 -1.60 7.67 -5.29
C ARG A 49 -1.03 6.23 -5.29
N ARG A 50 -1.88 5.23 -5.04
CA ARG A 50 -1.48 3.81 -5.05
C ARG A 50 -0.94 3.32 -6.41
N ASP A 51 -1.46 3.86 -7.51
CA ASP A 51 -0.96 3.50 -8.85
C ASP A 51 0.44 4.07 -9.05
N ILE A 52 0.69 5.29 -8.57
CA ILE A 52 2.02 5.94 -8.61
C ILE A 52 3.02 5.17 -7.74
N GLU A 53 2.64 4.79 -6.53
CA GLU A 53 3.47 3.96 -5.65
C GLU A 53 3.84 2.63 -6.32
N THR A 54 2.87 1.98 -6.97
CA THR A 54 3.11 0.74 -7.73
C THR A 54 4.08 0.98 -8.89
N LEU A 55 3.94 2.08 -9.63
CA LEU A 55 4.85 2.44 -10.73
C LEU A 55 6.27 2.75 -10.23
N ILE A 56 6.41 3.36 -9.05
CA ILE A 56 7.72 3.59 -8.40
C ILE A 56 8.37 2.25 -8.08
N THR A 57 7.63 1.31 -7.49
CA THR A 57 8.14 -0.05 -7.21
C THR A 57 8.53 -0.77 -8.49
N ILE A 58 7.72 -0.70 -9.55
CA ILE A 58 8.05 -1.29 -10.86
C ILE A 58 9.35 -0.70 -11.41
N LYS A 59 9.51 0.63 -11.34
CA LYS A 59 10.75 1.30 -11.78
C LYS A 59 11.96 0.75 -11.04
N ASP A 60 11.88 0.65 -9.71
CA ASP A 60 12.97 0.14 -8.90
C ASP A 60 13.35 -1.31 -9.26
N LEU A 61 12.34 -2.18 -9.37
CA LEU A 61 12.53 -3.59 -9.77
C LEU A 61 13.23 -3.70 -11.12
N LEU A 62 12.80 -2.92 -12.12
CA LEU A 62 13.33 -3.03 -13.47
C LEU A 62 14.69 -2.32 -13.63
N TYR A 63 14.85 -1.12 -13.08
CA TYR A 63 16.02 -0.29 -13.38
C TYR A 63 17.15 -0.44 -12.37
N ASN A 64 16.82 -0.59 -11.08
CA ASN A 64 17.83 -0.71 -10.04
C ASN A 64 18.14 -2.18 -9.76
N GLN A 65 17.11 -3.00 -9.58
CA GLN A 65 17.27 -4.42 -9.26
C GLN A 65 17.40 -5.33 -10.51
N LYS A 66 17.28 -4.76 -11.71
CA LYS A 66 17.49 -5.44 -13.01
C LYS A 66 16.62 -6.69 -13.23
N PHE A 67 15.42 -6.73 -12.65
CA PHE A 67 14.45 -7.77 -12.98
C PHE A 67 13.99 -7.66 -14.44
N THR A 68 13.67 -8.81 -15.03
CA THR A 68 12.85 -8.86 -16.24
C THR A 68 11.41 -8.47 -15.92
N ILE A 69 10.59 -8.19 -16.95
CA ILE A 69 9.16 -7.91 -16.77
C ILE A 69 8.45 -9.02 -15.99
N GLU A 70 8.68 -10.29 -16.38
CA GLU A 70 8.08 -11.43 -15.69
C GLU A 70 8.58 -11.60 -14.26
N GLY A 71 9.88 -11.40 -14.03
CA GLY A 71 10.46 -11.42 -12.69
C GLY A 71 9.86 -10.33 -11.79
N ALA A 72 9.71 -9.11 -12.30
CA ALA A 72 9.10 -8.00 -11.58
C ALA A 72 7.61 -8.25 -11.29
N LYS A 73 6.86 -8.86 -12.21
CA LYS A 73 5.46 -9.27 -11.98
C LYS A 73 5.35 -10.26 -10.83
N LYS A 74 6.23 -11.26 -10.78
CA LYS A 74 6.28 -12.23 -9.68
C LYS A 74 6.61 -11.54 -8.36
N LYS A 75 7.67 -10.73 -8.32
CA LYS A 75 8.09 -10.04 -7.11
C LYS A 75 7.03 -9.07 -6.58
N LEU A 76 6.34 -8.36 -7.46
CA LEU A 76 5.25 -7.45 -7.08
C LEU A 76 4.06 -8.19 -6.44
N LYS A 77 3.76 -9.43 -6.86
CA LYS A 77 2.75 -10.27 -6.22
C LYS A 77 3.18 -10.74 -4.83
N GLU A 78 4.46 -11.10 -4.67
CA GLU A 78 5.04 -11.49 -3.38
C GLU A 78 4.97 -10.35 -2.38
N LEU A 79 5.41 -9.14 -2.76
CA LEU A 79 5.35 -7.94 -1.90
C LEU A 79 3.92 -7.63 -1.43
N LYS A 80 2.92 -7.78 -2.31
CA LYS A 80 1.50 -7.59 -1.94
C LYS A 80 1.01 -8.63 -0.94
N LYS A 81 1.51 -9.88 -1.04
CA LYS A 81 1.16 -10.95 -0.10
C LYS A 81 1.81 -10.69 1.26
N GLU A 82 3.07 -10.30 1.28
CA GLU A 82 3.81 -9.92 2.49
C GLU A 82 3.14 -8.73 3.20
N GLU A 83 2.74 -7.69 2.46
CA GLU A 83 2.02 -6.53 3.01
C GLU A 83 0.69 -6.95 3.64
N LYS A 84 -0.09 -7.81 2.97
CA LYS A 84 -1.36 -8.32 3.50
C LYS A 84 -1.15 -9.17 4.77
N GLN A 85 -0.10 -9.99 4.80
CA GLN A 85 0.24 -10.80 5.97
C GLN A 85 0.63 -9.92 7.16
N LYS A 86 1.43 -8.86 6.92
CA LYS A 86 1.81 -7.90 7.95
C LYS A 86 0.61 -7.11 8.49
N GLN A 87 -0.30 -6.69 7.61
CA GLN A 87 -1.54 -6.01 8.05
C GLN A 87 -2.41 -6.95 8.89
N LEU A 88 -2.52 -8.23 8.50
CA LEU A 88 -3.25 -9.22 9.28
C LEU A 88 -2.61 -9.49 10.64
N SER A 89 -1.27 -9.59 10.72
CA SER A 89 -0.58 -9.81 11.99
C SER A 89 -0.78 -8.64 12.95
N LEU A 90 -0.67 -7.40 12.47
CA LEU A 90 -0.93 -6.21 13.28
C LEU A 90 -2.36 -6.18 13.81
N SER A 91 -3.34 -6.51 12.96
CA SER A 91 -4.75 -6.60 13.37
C SER A 91 -4.97 -7.64 14.48
N LEU A 92 -4.32 -8.81 14.39
CA LEU A 92 -4.41 -9.86 15.41
C LEU A 92 -3.76 -9.43 16.74
N GLU A 93 -2.64 -8.72 16.67
CA GLU A 93 -1.99 -8.14 17.85
C GLU A 93 -2.88 -7.10 18.51
N GLU A 94 -3.49 -6.18 17.76
CA GLU A 94 -4.43 -5.17 18.28
C GLU A 94 -5.62 -5.82 19.00
N VAL A 95 -6.19 -6.88 18.44
CA VAL A 95 -7.28 -7.64 19.09
C VAL A 95 -6.81 -8.28 20.40
N ARG A 96 -5.60 -8.87 20.41
CA ARG A 96 -5.00 -9.46 21.61
C ARG A 96 -4.78 -8.39 22.69
N TYR A 97 -4.20 -7.25 22.34
CA TYR A 97 -3.97 -6.14 23.27
C TYR A 97 -5.28 -5.61 23.85
N ARG A 98 -6.33 -5.45 23.03
CA ARG A 98 -7.65 -5.03 23.52
C ARG A 98 -8.24 -6.01 24.53
N LYS A 99 -8.05 -7.32 24.33
CA LYS A 99 -8.49 -8.34 25.29
C LYS A 99 -7.73 -8.20 26.61
N ILE A 100 -6.40 -8.16 26.56
CA ILE A 100 -5.55 -8.01 27.75
C ILE A 100 -5.91 -6.73 28.52
N LEU A 101 -6.07 -5.60 27.83
CA LEU A 101 -6.46 -4.34 28.47
C LEU A 101 -7.84 -4.42 29.15
N ARG A 102 -8.79 -5.15 28.56
CA ARG A 102 -10.11 -5.38 29.17
C ARG A 102 -9.98 -6.22 30.44
N ASP A 103 -9.19 -7.29 30.39
CA ASP A 103 -8.98 -8.20 31.51
C ASP A 103 -8.29 -7.47 32.68
N VAL A 104 -7.19 -6.74 32.40
CA VAL A 104 -6.47 -5.91 33.38
C VAL A 104 -7.39 -4.84 33.99
N LYS A 105 -8.20 -4.15 33.18
CA LYS A 105 -9.16 -3.16 33.69
C LYS A 105 -10.18 -3.81 34.63
N GLY A 106 -10.65 -5.01 34.31
CA GLY A 106 -11.57 -5.76 35.17
C GLY A 106 -10.95 -6.15 36.50
N GLU A 107 -9.71 -6.62 36.51
CA GLU A 107 -8.98 -6.94 37.75
C GLU A 107 -8.71 -5.71 38.61
N LEU A 108 -8.29 -4.61 38.01
CA LEU A 108 -8.08 -3.35 38.73
C LEU A 108 -9.37 -2.82 39.35
N ALA A 109 -10.51 -2.98 38.68
CA ALA A 109 -11.81 -2.60 39.25
C ALA A 109 -12.16 -3.43 40.49
N LYS A 110 -11.91 -4.75 40.46
CA LYS A 110 -12.10 -5.64 41.61
C LYS A 110 -11.19 -5.27 42.78
N ILE A 111 -9.90 -4.99 42.51
CA ILE A 111 -8.96 -4.56 43.56
C ILE A 111 -9.42 -3.25 44.19
N LYS A 112 -9.89 -2.31 43.37
CA LYS A 112 -10.45 -1.05 43.87
C LYS A 112 -11.66 -1.29 44.79
N GLU A 113 -12.61 -2.12 44.38
CA GLU A 113 -13.77 -2.47 45.23
C GLU A 113 -13.35 -3.14 46.54
N MET A 114 -12.30 -3.97 46.54
CA MET A 114 -11.77 -4.58 47.77
C MET A 114 -11.16 -3.54 48.71
N LEU A 115 -10.47 -2.53 48.19
CA LEU A 115 -9.87 -1.46 48.98
C LEU A 115 -10.91 -0.45 49.51
N ASP A 116 -11.98 -0.20 48.75
CA ASP A 116 -13.07 0.71 49.16
C ASP A 116 -13.97 0.10 50.27
N ASN A 117 -13.86 -1.21 50.54
CA ASN A 117 -14.64 -1.95 51.55
C ASN A 117 -13.86 -2.27 52.84
N ILE A 118 -12.70 -1.65 53.06
CA ILE A 118 -11.87 -1.76 54.28
C ILE A 118 -11.86 -0.39 54.98
#